data_AF-A0A453N8X2-F1
#
_entry.id   AF-A0A453N8X2-F1
#
_cell.length_a   1.000
_cell.length_b   1.000
_cell.length_c   1.000
_cell.angle_alpha   90.00
_cell.angle_beta   90.00
_cell.angle_gamma   90.00
#
_symmetry.space_group_name_H-M   'P 1'
#
loop_
_entity.id
_entity.type
_entity.pdbx_description
1 polymer ?
#
loop_
_entity_poly.entity_id
_entity_poly.type
_entity_poly.pdbx_seq_one_letter_code
_entity_poly.pdbx_strand_id
1 'polypeptide(L)' 'RIHGVFHVGLLKPFRGEPPATTPALPPTSDGRLLPGPEKVLQAQLRRRVWYLLIQWAGLP' A
#
# COMPACT_ATOMS: atom_id res chain seq x y z
N ARG A 1 3.84 2.93 -10.83
CA ARG A 1 2.78 3.79 -10.28
C ARG A 1 1.46 3.16 -10.67
N ILE A 2 0.57 2.88 -9.73
CA ILE A 2 -0.76 2.36 -10.01
C ILE A 2 -1.58 3.53 -10.57
N HIS A 3 -2.01 3.41 -11.81
CA HIS A 3 -2.93 4.36 -12.43
C HIS A 3 -4.34 3.79 -12.34
N GLY A 4 -5.30 4.59 -11.86
CA GLY A 4 -6.70 4.20 -11.78
C GLY A 4 -7.43 4.16 -13.12
N VAL A 5 -6.69 4.27 -14.24
CA VAL A 5 -7.20 4.28 -15.60
C VAL A 5 -6.46 3.23 -16.43
N PHE A 6 -7.20 2.47 -17.23
CA PHE A 6 -6.67 1.42 -18.08
C PHE A 6 -7.44 1.37 -19.40
N HIS A 7 -6.75 1.00 -20.48
CA HIS A 7 -7.39 0.74 -21.78
C HIS A 7 -8.04 -0.64 -21.75
N VAL A 8 -9.35 -0.70 -21.97
CA VAL A 8 -10.13 -1.95 -21.90
C VAL A 8 -9.61 -3.04 -22.84
N GLY A 9 -9.11 -2.67 -24.03
CA GLY A 9 -8.56 -3.61 -25.03
C GLY A 9 -7.20 -4.21 -24.66
N LEU A 10 -6.55 -3.75 -23.60
CA LEU A 10 -5.28 -4.28 -23.10
C LEU A 10 -5.46 -5.21 -21.88
N LEU A 11 -6.68 -5.36 -21.38
CA LEU A 11 -6.94 -6.18 -20.20
C LEU A 11 -6.93 -7.67 -20.58
N LYS A 12 -6.27 -8.48 -19.75
CA LYS A 12 -6.43 -9.93 -19.81
C LYS A 12 -7.86 -10.31 -19.39
N PRO A 13 -8.52 -11.26 -20.06
CA PRO A 13 -9.83 -11.75 -19.64
C PRO A 13 -9.81 -12.29 -18.21
N PHE A 14 -10.82 -11.93 -17.41
CA PHE A 14 -10.99 -12.48 -16.07
C PHE A 14 -11.38 -13.96 -16.16
N ARG A 15 -10.88 -14.81 -15.24
CA ARG A 15 -11.21 -16.24 -15.17
C ARG A 15 -11.75 -16.57 -13.78
N GLY A 16 -12.95 -17.15 -13.74
CA GLY A 16 -13.68 -17.45 -12.51
C GLY A 16 -14.88 -16.51 -12.32
N GLU A 17 -15.47 -16.55 -11.13
CA GLU A 17 -16.55 -15.64 -10.73
C GLU A 17 -15.99 -14.26 -10.36
N PRO A 18 -16.40 -13.17 -11.04
CA PRO A 18 -15.92 -11.84 -10.72
C PRO A 18 -16.42 -11.40 -9.33
N PRO A 19 -15.63 -10.64 -8.56
CA PRO A 19 -16.07 -10.17 -7.26
C PRO A 19 -17.28 -9.24 -7.41
N ALA A 20 -18.27 -9.39 -6.53
CA ALA A 20 -19.49 -8.56 -6.52
C ALA A 20 -19.21 -7.07 -6.26
N THR A 21 -18.02 -6.73 -5.76
CA THR A 21 -17.61 -5.35 -5.50
C THR A 21 -16.13 -5.18 -5.83
N THR A 22 -15.75 -4.01 -6.32
CA THR A 22 -14.35 -3.67 -6.56
C THR A 22 -13.57 -3.67 -5.24
N PRO A 23 -12.47 -4.42 -5.11
CA PRO A 23 -11.66 -4.40 -3.91
C PRO A 23 -10.99 -3.03 -3.76
N ALA A 24 -10.86 -2.57 -2.51
CA ALA A 24 -10.12 -1.34 -2.22
C ALA A 24 -8.65 -1.52 -2.58
N LEU A 25 -8.05 -0.46 -3.13
CA LEU A 25 -6.62 -0.43 -3.35
C LEU A 25 -5.89 -0.41 -2.00
N PRO A 26 -4.74 -1.10 -1.87
CA PRO A 26 -3.88 -0.93 -0.71
C PRO A 26 -3.42 0.55 -0.60
N PRO A 27 -3.04 1.02 0.60
CA PRO A 27 -2.51 2.35 0.78
C PRO A 27 -1.32 2.62 -0.16
N THR A 28 -1.40 3.72 -0.90
CA THR A 28 -0.33 4.14 -1.81
C THR A 28 0.08 5.58 -1.54
N SER A 29 1.35 5.89 -1.80
CA SER A 29 1.87 7.26 -1.86
C SER A 29 2.41 7.51 -3.26
N ASP A 30 1.92 8.56 -3.93
CA ASP A 30 2.22 8.85 -5.34
C ASP A 30 2.00 7.65 -6.28
N GLY A 31 1.00 6.82 -5.96
CA GLY A 31 0.67 5.57 -6.65
C GLY A 31 1.76 4.50 -6.56
N ARG A 32 2.70 4.60 -5.62
CA ARG A 32 3.58 3.50 -5.21
C ARG A 32 2.97 2.81 -3.99
N LEU A 33 3.06 1.49 -3.96
CA LEU A 33 2.74 0.74 -2.75
C LEU A 33 3.65 1.25 -1.62
N LEU A 34 3.05 1.53 -0.48
CA LEU A 34 3.83 1.82 0.72
C LEU A 34 4.51 0.51 1.17
N PRO A 35 5.83 0.50 1.41
CA PRO A 35 6.48 -0.66 1.98
C PRO A 35 5.88 -0.97 3.34
N GLY A 36 5.89 -2.25 3.72
CA GLY A 36 5.55 -2.64 5.08
C GLY A 36 6.61 -2.17 6.07
N PRO A 37 6.25 -1.91 7.34
CA PRO A 37 7.22 -1.69 8.39
C PRO A 37 8.06 -2.96 8.57
N GLU A 38 9.39 -2.85 8.49
CA GLU A 38 10.31 -3.97 8.73
C GLU A 38 10.70 -4.04 10.21
N LYS A 39 11.09 -2.89 10.79
CA LYS A 39 11.54 -2.82 12.17
C LYS A 39 11.24 -1.46 12.79
N VAL A 40 10.92 -1.45 14.08
CA VAL A 40 10.93 -0.22 14.90
C VAL A 40 12.36 0.03 15.38
N LEU A 41 12.96 1.14 14.98
CA LEU A 41 14.30 1.53 15.39
C LEU A 41 14.29 2.29 16.72
N GLN A 42 13.27 3.12 16.93
CA GLN A 42 13.10 3.89 18.15
C GLN A 42 11.62 4.10 18.45
N ALA A 43 11.27 4.10 19.74
CA ALA A 43 9.94 4.40 20.23
C ALA A 43 10.02 5.48 21.30
N GLN A 44 9.11 6.46 21.26
CA GLN A 44 9.01 7.49 22.28
C GLN A 44 7.55 7.84 22.56
N LEU A 45 7.18 7.89 23.84
CA LEU A 45 5.89 8.41 24.27
C LEU A 45 6.02 9.88 24.67
N ARG A 46 5.33 10.78 23.98
CA ARG A 46 5.28 12.22 24.32
C ARG A 46 3.83 12.68 24.39
N ARG A 47 3.44 13.28 25.52
CA ARG A 47 2.08 13.83 25.73
C ARG A 47 0.97 12.82 25.36
N ARG A 48 1.14 11.55 25.75
CA ARG A 48 0.25 10.40 25.44
C ARG A 48 0.19 9.98 23.96
N VAL A 49 1.09 10.47 23.10
CA VAL A 49 1.21 10.05 21.69
C VAL A 49 2.52 9.28 21.50
N TRP A 50 2.44 8.15 20.79
CA TRP A 50 3.61 7.37 20.39
C TRP A 50 4.23 7.95 19.12
N TYR A 51 5.54 8.13 19.15
CA TYR A 51 6.38 8.48 18.02
C TYR A 51 7.30 7.29 17.76
N LEU A 52 7.18 6.70 16.58
CA LEU A 52 7.98 5.54 16.17
C LEU A 52 8.87 5.93 15.00
N LEU A 53 10.16 5.65 15.11
CA LEU A 53 11.08 5.65 13.98
C LEU A 53 11.05 4.25 13.36
N ILE A 54 10.52 4.15 12.16
CA ILE A 54 10.33 2.88 11.45
C ILE A 54 11.38 2.74 10.35
N GLN A 55 12.06 1.59 10.32
CA GLN A 55 12.75 1.10 9.14
C GLN A 55 11.73 0.43 8.23
N TRP A 56 11.66 0.89 6.98
CA TRP A 56 10.74 0.38 5.98
C TRP A 56 11.42 -0.67 5.11
N ALA A 57 10.71 -1.76 4.83
CA ALA A 57 11.26 -2.84 4.01
C ALA A 57 11.66 -2.32 2.61
N GLY A 58 12.90 -2.59 2.20
CA GLY A 58 13.39 -2.25 0.86
C GLY A 58 13.60 -0.75 0.60
N LEU A 59 13.60 0.09 1.64
CA LEU A 59 14.04 1.48 1.58
C LEU A 59 15.36 1.64 2.37
N PRO A 60 16.26 2.54 1.94
CA PRO A 60 17.50 2.82 2.66
C PRO A 60 17.28 3.44 4.04
#